data_AF-A0A349N9P4-F1
#
_entry.id   AF-A0A349N9P4-F1
#
_cell.length_a   1.000
_cell.length_b   1.000
_cell.length_c   1.000
_cell.angle_alpha   90.00
_cell.angle_beta   90.00
_cell.angle_gamma   90.00
#
_symmetry.space_group_name_H-M   'P 1'
#
loop_
_entity.id
_entity.type
_entity.pdbx_description
1 polymer ?
#
loop_
_entity_poly.entity_id
_entity_poly.type
_entity_poly.pdbx_seq_one_letter_code
_entity_poly.pdbx_strand_id
1 'polypeptide(L)'
;MAADPSSMLAPLAPIATGVSPKLPKLEGIEVVAFDIYGTLLISAAGDISLADDSVSIDSMERAMPILGERAEAIDCGLIASYYEEAIKVHRAKRRGEGINYPEVEIREVWRDIIDRAGINGVSPADLESVATTYECGVNPVWLMPHVLEVMQWLREAKIPMGIVSNAQF
;
A
#
# COMPACT_ATOMS: atom_id res chain seq x y z
N MET A 1 18.60 -13.60 -0.63
CA MET A 1 17.63 -13.39 0.47
C MET A 1 16.72 -12.28 0.03
N ALA A 2 15.41 -12.52 -0.06
CA ALA A 2 14.44 -11.47 -0.33
C ALA A 2 14.58 -10.32 0.68
N ALA A 3 14.43 -9.09 0.22
CA ALA A 3 14.44 -7.94 1.11
C ALA A 3 13.23 -8.03 2.06
N ASP A 4 13.47 -7.94 3.37
CA ASP A 4 12.41 -7.75 4.36
C ASP A 4 11.73 -6.39 4.05
N PRO A 5 10.42 -6.33 3.77
CA PRO A 5 9.73 -5.08 3.45
C PRO A 5 9.97 -3.99 4.51
N SER A 6 10.11 -4.38 5.78
CA SER A 6 10.35 -3.44 6.87
C SER A 6 11.73 -2.75 6.81
N SER A 7 12.70 -3.34 6.10
CA SER A 7 14.03 -2.74 5.92
C SER A 7 14.01 -1.50 5.02
N MET A 8 12.93 -1.29 4.28
CA MET A 8 12.72 -0.09 3.45
C MET A 8 12.04 1.04 4.22
N LEU A 9 11.51 0.76 5.41
CA LEU A 9 10.77 1.71 6.22
C LEU A 9 11.69 2.34 7.26
N ALA A 10 11.47 3.63 7.51
CA ALA A 10 12.19 4.38 8.53
C ALA A 10 11.21 5.20 9.37
N PRO A 11 11.53 5.49 10.64
CA PRO A 11 10.70 6.35 11.48
C PRO A 11 10.41 7.70 10.82
N LEU A 12 9.14 8.07 10.79
CA LEU A 12 8.67 9.37 10.31
C LEU A 12 8.10 10.20 11.46
N ALA A 13 8.25 11.52 11.35
CA ALA A 13 7.62 12.49 12.23
C ALA A 13 6.64 13.36 11.42
N PRO A 14 5.45 13.66 11.96
CA PRO A 14 4.49 14.51 11.27
C PRO A 14 5.00 15.96 11.20
N ILE A 15 4.67 16.64 10.12
CA ILE A 15 4.97 18.07 9.95
C ILE A 15 3.87 18.89 10.62
N ALA A 16 4.25 19.88 11.43
CA ALA A 16 3.30 20.75 12.11
C ALA A 16 2.47 21.54 11.10
N THR A 17 1.14 21.48 11.22
CA THR A 17 0.21 22.14 10.29
C THR A 17 0.06 23.64 10.56
N GLY A 18 0.53 24.13 11.71
CA GLY A 18 0.30 25.51 12.16
C GLY A 18 -1.15 25.81 12.56
N VAL A 19 -2.02 24.81 12.55
CA VAL A 19 -3.45 24.94 12.88
C VAL A 19 -3.69 24.57 14.34
N SER A 20 -4.49 25.35 15.06
CA SER A 20 -4.93 24.99 16.41
C SER A 20 -5.98 23.87 16.36
N PRO A 21 -5.79 22.76 17.09
CA PRO A 21 -6.75 21.67 17.09
C PRO A 21 -8.08 22.10 17.73
N LYS A 22 -9.19 21.67 17.14
CA LYS A 22 -10.54 21.81 17.71
C LYS A 22 -11.03 20.44 18.11
N LEU A 23 -11.01 20.15 19.42
CA LEU A 23 -11.33 18.84 19.97
C LEU A 23 -12.59 18.91 20.84
N PRO A 24 -13.80 18.96 20.22
CA PRO A 24 -15.03 18.90 20.99
C PRO A 24 -15.16 17.54 21.68
N LYS A 25 -15.73 17.54 22.89
CA LYS A 25 -16.09 16.29 23.56
C LYS A 25 -17.26 15.66 22.81
N LEU A 26 -17.09 14.42 22.37
CA LEU A 26 -18.14 13.60 21.79
C LEU A 26 -18.63 12.61 22.85
N GLU A 27 -19.94 12.46 22.97
CA GLU A 27 -20.58 11.52 23.91
C GLU A 27 -21.36 10.46 23.13
N GLY A 28 -21.53 9.28 23.72
CA GLY A 28 -22.31 8.19 23.09
C GLY A 28 -21.64 7.58 21.84
N ILE A 29 -20.31 7.55 21.77
CA ILE A 29 -19.60 6.89 20.67
C ILE A 29 -19.76 5.38 20.77
N GLU A 30 -20.41 4.78 19.77
CA GLU A 30 -20.64 3.33 19.69
C GLU A 30 -19.60 2.62 18.81
N VAL A 31 -18.90 3.33 17.93
CA VAL A 31 -17.92 2.78 17.00
C VAL A 31 -16.92 3.86 16.57
N VAL A 32 -15.67 3.47 16.34
CA VAL A 32 -14.66 4.32 15.71
C VAL A 32 -14.20 3.68 14.40
N ALA A 33 -14.33 4.41 13.31
CA ALA A 33 -13.83 4.02 12.00
C ALA A 33 -12.62 4.88 11.64
N PHE A 34 -11.52 4.24 11.23
CA PHE A 34 -10.27 4.90 10.89
C PHE A 34 -10.01 4.88 9.40
N ASP A 35 -9.59 6.02 8.87
CA ASP A 35 -8.84 6.06 7.61
C ASP A 35 -7.42 5.51 7.81
N ILE A 36 -6.69 5.19 6.75
CA ILE A 36 -5.33 4.63 6.80
C ILE A 36 -4.30 5.75 6.70
N TYR A 37 -4.12 6.33 5.52
CA TYR A 37 -3.04 7.28 5.25
C TYR A 37 -3.37 8.65 5.83
N GLY A 38 -2.43 9.22 6.59
CA GLY A 38 -2.63 10.46 7.33
C GLY A 38 -3.43 10.30 8.63
N THR A 39 -3.93 9.11 8.95
CA THR A 39 -4.67 8.81 10.18
C THR A 39 -3.96 7.74 11.03
N LEU A 40 -3.84 6.51 10.52
CA LEU A 40 -3.12 5.42 11.19
C LEU A 40 -1.64 5.40 10.82
N LEU A 41 -1.34 5.78 9.57
CA LEU A 41 -0.01 5.76 9.00
C LEU A 41 0.39 7.15 8.48
N ILE A 42 1.62 7.57 8.78
CA ILE A 42 2.29 8.68 8.10
C ILE A 42 2.83 8.16 6.78
N SER A 43 2.58 8.88 5.68
CA SER A 43 3.20 8.63 4.38
C SER A 43 4.40 9.55 4.17
N ALA A 44 5.55 8.98 3.76
CA ALA A 44 6.72 9.76 3.34
C ALA A 44 6.64 10.18 1.87
N ALA A 45 5.81 9.53 1.04
CA ALA A 45 5.65 9.88 -0.38
C ALA A 45 4.84 11.16 -0.60
N GLY A 46 4.23 11.74 0.44
CA GLY A 46 3.34 12.89 0.31
C GLY A 46 2.03 12.51 -0.37
N ASP A 47 1.63 13.25 -1.42
CA ASP A 47 0.43 12.96 -2.21
C ASP A 47 0.63 11.63 -2.96
N ILE A 48 -0.15 10.60 -2.61
CA ILE A 48 0.02 9.16 -2.94
C ILE A 48 0.07 8.85 -4.46
N SER A 49 -0.11 9.86 -5.32
CA SER A 49 -0.39 9.66 -6.75
C SER A 49 0.82 9.65 -7.68
N LEU A 50 2.05 9.95 -7.23
CA LEU A 50 3.20 10.08 -8.13
C LEU A 50 4.50 9.65 -7.45
N ALA A 51 4.76 8.34 -7.37
CA ALA A 51 6.14 7.89 -7.22
C ALA A 51 6.90 8.27 -8.50
N ASP A 52 8.11 8.80 -8.37
CA ASP A 52 8.99 9.05 -9.52
C ASP A 52 9.35 7.71 -10.20
N ASP A 53 9.55 7.72 -11.52
CA ASP A 53 9.86 6.54 -12.32
C ASP A 53 11.11 5.82 -11.76
N SER A 54 12.08 6.60 -11.27
CA SER A 54 13.28 6.10 -10.61
C SER A 54 12.98 5.30 -9.33
N VAL A 55 12.08 5.81 -8.49
CA VAL A 55 11.67 5.17 -7.23
C VAL A 55 10.87 3.90 -7.50
N SER A 56 10.03 3.89 -8.54
CA SER A 56 9.30 2.70 -8.97
C SER A 56 10.27 1.60 -9.41
N ILE A 57 11.26 1.92 -10.26
CA ILE A 57 12.25 0.94 -10.74
C ILE A 57 13.08 0.39 -9.59
N ASP A 58 13.63 1.24 -8.72
CA ASP A 58 14.40 0.82 -7.54
C ASP A 58 13.59 -0.11 -6.63
N SER A 59 12.28 0.15 -6.49
CA SER A 59 11.38 -0.68 -5.69
C SER A 59 11.09 -2.03 -6.36
N MET A 60 10.96 -2.05 -7.70
CA MET A 60 10.85 -3.29 -8.48
C MET A 60 12.11 -4.15 -8.32
N GLU A 61 13.30 -3.56 -8.45
CA GLU A 61 14.58 -4.28 -8.32
C GLU A 61 14.74 -4.96 -6.95
N ARG A 62 14.13 -4.39 -5.91
CA ARG A 62 14.14 -4.97 -4.55
C ARG A 62 13.05 -6.03 -4.34
N ALA A 63 11.93 -5.93 -5.04
CA ALA A 63 10.79 -6.85 -4.90
C ALA A 63 10.94 -8.11 -5.77
N MET A 64 11.39 -7.98 -7.02
CA MET A 64 11.48 -9.08 -7.98
C MET A 64 12.30 -10.30 -7.52
N PRO A 65 13.40 -10.17 -6.73
CA PRO A 65 14.15 -11.31 -6.22
C PRO A 65 13.33 -12.30 -5.36
N ILE A 66 12.16 -11.89 -4.84
CA ILE A 66 11.23 -12.79 -4.13
C ILE A 66 10.75 -13.93 -5.03
N LEU A 67 10.64 -13.69 -6.35
CA LEU A 67 10.16 -14.66 -7.34
C LEU A 67 11.24 -15.66 -7.79
N GLY A 68 12.45 -15.56 -7.24
CA GLY A 68 13.57 -16.45 -7.52
C GLY A 68 14.32 -16.14 -8.83
N GLU A 69 15.22 -17.05 -9.22
CA GLU A 69 16.20 -16.85 -10.31
C GLU A 69 15.57 -16.44 -11.65
N ARG A 70 14.33 -16.86 -11.93
CA ARG A 70 13.62 -16.51 -13.17
C ARG A 70 13.33 -15.01 -13.29
N ALA A 71 13.25 -14.31 -12.16
CA ALA A 71 13.01 -12.88 -12.12
C ALA A 71 14.29 -12.05 -12.25
N GLU A 72 15.47 -12.62 -11.99
CA GLU A 72 16.74 -11.88 -12.03
C GLU A 72 17.10 -11.40 -13.44
N ALA A 73 16.61 -12.09 -14.48
CA ALA A 73 16.86 -11.74 -15.87
C ALA A 73 15.84 -10.73 -16.45
N ILE A 74 14.86 -10.31 -15.64
CA ILE A 74 13.77 -9.46 -16.11
C ILE A 74 14.14 -7.99 -15.95
N ASP A 75 13.93 -7.22 -17.02
CA ASP A 75 14.06 -5.77 -17.00
C ASP A 75 13.00 -5.14 -16.09
N CYS A 76 13.43 -4.59 -14.96
CA CYS A 76 12.53 -3.96 -13.97
C CYS A 76 11.84 -2.70 -14.51
N GLY A 77 12.44 -1.98 -15.47
CA GLY A 77 11.78 -0.87 -16.16
C GLY A 77 10.62 -1.34 -17.02
N LEU A 78 10.77 -2.50 -17.67
CA LEU A 78 9.68 -3.13 -18.43
C LEU A 78 8.54 -3.57 -17.50
N ILE A 79 8.85 -4.18 -16.35
CA ILE A 79 7.84 -4.58 -15.36
C ILE A 79 7.10 -3.36 -14.78
N ALA A 80 7.79 -2.28 -14.46
CA ALA A 80 7.17 -1.04 -14.00
C ALA A 80 6.16 -0.51 -15.03
N SER A 81 6.51 -0.53 -16.32
CA SER A 81 5.59 -0.14 -17.39
C SER A 81 4.35 -1.04 -17.49
N TYR A 82 4.52 -2.36 -17.27
CA TYR A 82 3.40 -3.30 -17.26
C TYR A 82 2.48 -3.07 -16.06
N TYR A 83 3.04 -2.73 -14.90
CA TYR A 83 2.28 -2.44 -13.69
C TYR A 83 1.30 -1.28 -13.90
N GLU A 84 1.77 -0.16 -14.45
CA GLU A 84 0.89 0.98 -14.74
C GLU A 84 -0.20 0.65 -15.76
N GLU A 85 0.15 -0.10 -16.81
CA GLU A 85 -0.80 -0.54 -17.84
C GLU A 85 -1.87 -1.46 -17.22
N ALA A 86 -1.45 -2.44 -16.42
CA ALA A 86 -2.34 -3.38 -15.75
C ALA A 86 -3.30 -2.67 -14.79
N ILE A 87 -2.83 -1.71 -13.99
CA ILE A 87 -3.70 -0.89 -13.13
C ILE A 87 -4.78 -0.18 -13.96
N LYS A 88 -4.41 0.42 -15.12
CA LYS A 88 -5.36 1.11 -16.01
C LYS A 88 -6.39 0.13 -16.57
N VAL A 89 -5.96 -1.06 -17.01
CA VAL A 89 -6.83 -2.12 -17.54
C VAL A 89 -7.82 -2.62 -16.48
N HIS A 90 -7.33 -2.95 -15.29
CA HIS A 90 -8.16 -3.41 -14.17
C HIS A 90 -9.20 -2.38 -13.75
N ARG A 91 -8.80 -1.10 -13.64
CA ARG A 91 -9.73 0.00 -13.37
C ARG A 91 -10.79 0.11 -14.47
N ALA A 92 -10.40 0.05 -15.74
CA ALA A 92 -11.35 0.16 -16.86
C ALA A 92 -12.36 -0.98 -16.88
N LYS A 93 -11.92 -2.22 -16.62
CA LYS A 93 -12.79 -3.40 -16.51
C LYS A 93 -13.86 -3.20 -15.44
N ARG A 94 -13.46 -2.79 -14.22
CA ARG A 94 -14.39 -2.57 -13.10
C ARG A 94 -15.34 -1.39 -13.33
N ARG A 95 -14.92 -0.34 -14.05
CA ARG A 95 -15.85 0.72 -14.49
C ARG A 95 -16.91 0.18 -15.45
N GLY A 96 -16.52 -0.72 -16.35
CA GLY A 96 -17.45 -1.40 -17.26
C GLY A 96 -18.50 -2.24 -16.54
N GLU A 97 -18.20 -2.70 -15.31
CA GLU A 97 -19.12 -3.43 -14.43
C GLU A 97 -20.05 -2.50 -13.62
N GLY A 98 -19.98 -1.18 -13.83
CA GLY A 98 -20.85 -0.19 -13.17
C GLY A 98 -20.32 0.36 -11.85
N ILE A 99 -19.05 0.10 -11.50
CA ILE A 99 -18.43 0.62 -10.28
C ILE A 99 -17.84 2.01 -10.56
N ASN A 100 -18.39 3.05 -9.93
CA ASN A 100 -17.99 4.45 -10.15
C ASN A 100 -16.56 4.78 -9.68
N TYR A 101 -16.11 4.12 -8.62
CA TYR A 101 -14.76 4.29 -8.03
C TYR A 101 -14.12 2.92 -7.86
N PRO A 102 -13.64 2.30 -8.94
CA PRO A 102 -13.09 0.97 -8.83
C PRO A 102 -11.73 1.02 -8.16
N GLU A 103 -11.62 0.41 -6.99
CA GLU A 103 -10.33 -0.07 -6.48
C GLU A 103 -9.80 -1.16 -7.45
N VAL A 104 -8.63 -1.71 -7.24
CA VAL A 104 -8.16 -2.88 -8.01
C VAL A 104 -7.80 -3.97 -7.03
N GLU A 105 -8.00 -5.22 -7.41
CA GLU A 105 -7.44 -6.33 -6.67
C GLU A 105 -5.94 -6.37 -7.02
N ILE A 106 -5.09 -5.97 -6.09
CA ILE A 106 -3.69 -5.71 -6.40
C ILE A 106 -2.93 -7.01 -6.73
N ARG A 107 -3.33 -8.14 -6.15
CA ARG A 107 -2.73 -9.46 -6.41
C ARG A 107 -3.05 -9.94 -7.81
N GLU A 108 -4.22 -9.62 -8.35
CA GLU A 108 -4.57 -9.88 -9.76
C GLU A 108 -3.70 -9.04 -10.71
N VAL A 109 -3.46 -7.77 -10.40
CA VAL A 109 -2.55 -6.89 -11.17
C VAL A 109 -1.14 -7.48 -11.19
N TRP A 110 -0.60 -7.87 -10.02
CA TRP A 110 0.72 -8.47 -9.93
C TRP A 110 0.82 -9.79 -10.68
N ARG A 111 -0.22 -10.65 -10.57
CA ARG A 111 -0.28 -11.90 -11.34
C ARG A 111 -0.18 -11.64 -12.84
N ASP A 112 -0.97 -10.70 -13.36
CA ASP A 112 -1.01 -10.39 -14.79
C ASP A 112 0.35 -9.91 -15.33
N ILE A 113 1.04 -9.04 -14.59
CA ILE A 113 2.34 -8.51 -15.05
C ILE A 113 3.46 -9.55 -14.94
N ILE A 114 3.41 -10.41 -13.92
CA ILE A 114 4.38 -11.49 -13.70
C ILE A 114 4.21 -12.59 -14.74
N ASP A 115 2.97 -13.00 -15.03
CA ASP A 115 2.65 -13.97 -16.08
C ASP A 115 3.04 -13.42 -17.46
N ARG A 116 2.76 -12.13 -17.73
CA ARG A 116 3.19 -11.43 -18.96
C ARG A 116 4.70 -11.39 -19.11
N ALA A 117 5.44 -11.34 -18.00
CA ALA A 117 6.90 -11.39 -17.99
C ALA A 117 7.47 -12.81 -18.12
N GLY A 118 6.60 -13.83 -18.24
CA GLY A 118 6.98 -15.22 -18.45
C GLY A 118 7.25 -16.01 -17.15
N ILE A 119 7.06 -15.41 -15.98
CA ILE A 119 7.16 -16.11 -14.70
C ILE A 119 5.81 -16.74 -14.38
N ASN A 120 5.63 -17.99 -14.76
CA ASN A 120 4.38 -18.70 -14.51
C ASN A 120 4.41 -19.46 -13.18
N GLY A 121 3.23 -19.62 -12.56
CA GLY A 121 3.04 -20.50 -11.41
C GLY A 121 3.47 -19.91 -10.06
N VAL A 122 3.52 -18.57 -9.97
CA VAL A 122 3.82 -17.87 -8.71
C VAL A 122 2.72 -18.12 -7.68
N SER A 123 3.12 -18.43 -6.44
CA SER A 123 2.17 -18.70 -5.37
C SER A 123 1.46 -17.41 -4.91
N PRO A 124 0.24 -17.50 -4.35
CA PRO A 124 -0.42 -16.33 -3.78
C PRO A 124 0.41 -15.61 -2.70
N ALA A 125 1.16 -16.36 -1.89
CA ALA A 125 2.01 -15.79 -0.85
C ALA A 125 3.18 -14.99 -1.44
N ASP A 126 3.76 -15.46 -2.55
CA ASP A 126 4.85 -14.73 -3.24
C ASP A 126 4.31 -13.48 -3.93
N LEU A 127 3.10 -13.54 -4.51
CA LEU A 127 2.43 -12.34 -5.06
C LEU A 127 2.20 -11.29 -3.98
N GLU A 128 1.68 -11.70 -2.82
CA GLU A 128 1.48 -10.81 -1.66
C GLU A 128 2.81 -10.22 -1.16
N SER A 129 3.87 -11.02 -1.15
CA SER A 129 5.20 -10.60 -0.69
C SER A 129 5.82 -9.58 -1.66
N VAL A 130 5.78 -9.84 -2.97
CA VAL A 130 6.26 -8.89 -3.99
C VAL A 130 5.46 -7.59 -3.93
N ALA A 131 4.14 -7.67 -3.89
CA ALA A 131 3.27 -6.50 -3.81
C ALA A 131 3.57 -5.65 -2.58
N THR A 132 3.73 -6.28 -1.42
CA THR A 132 4.03 -5.59 -0.15
C THR A 132 5.42 -4.97 -0.17
N THR A 133 6.44 -5.68 -0.66
CA THR A 133 7.81 -5.13 -0.76
C THR A 133 7.86 -3.94 -1.72
N TYR A 134 7.21 -4.04 -2.87
CA TYR A 134 7.12 -2.92 -3.80
C TYR A 134 6.41 -1.73 -3.17
N GLU A 135 5.25 -1.93 -2.53
CA GLU A 135 4.47 -0.89 -1.88
C GLU A 135 5.25 -0.17 -0.77
N CYS A 136 6.00 -0.91 0.07
CA CYS A 136 6.87 -0.31 1.07
C CYS A 136 7.99 0.55 0.48
N GLY A 137 8.44 0.25 -0.75
CA GLY A 137 9.43 1.03 -1.48
C GLY A 137 8.86 2.31 -2.09
N VAL A 138 7.70 2.23 -2.75
CA VAL A 138 7.09 3.37 -3.45
C VAL A 138 6.27 4.27 -2.55
N ASN A 139 5.62 3.71 -1.53
CA ASN A 139 4.81 4.40 -0.54
C ASN A 139 5.30 4.08 0.88
N PRO A 140 6.52 4.51 1.24
CA PRO A 140 7.07 4.28 2.57
C PRO A 140 6.18 4.92 3.63
N VAL A 141 5.82 4.13 4.64
CA VAL A 141 4.93 4.53 5.73
C VAL A 141 5.54 4.28 7.10
N TRP A 142 5.04 5.01 8.09
CA TRP A 142 5.31 4.75 9.50
C TRP A 142 4.05 4.91 10.34
N LEU A 143 4.03 4.34 11.55
CA LEU A 143 2.91 4.53 12.47
C LEU A 143 2.72 6.01 12.82
N MET A 144 1.47 6.48 12.78
CA MET A 144 1.11 7.78 13.32
C MET A 144 1.40 7.80 14.83
N PRO A 145 1.97 8.90 15.37
CA PRO A 145 2.20 9.04 16.80
C PRO A 145 0.93 8.75 17.61
N HIS A 146 1.10 8.00 18.70
CA HIS A 146 0.05 7.63 19.63
C HIS A 146 -1.03 6.69 19.11
N VAL A 147 -0.90 6.16 17.89
CA VAL A 147 -1.92 5.26 17.31
C VAL A 147 -2.09 4.00 18.15
N LEU A 148 -1.01 3.43 18.68
CA LEU A 148 -1.08 2.20 19.48
C LEU A 148 -1.78 2.44 20.81
N GLU A 149 -1.52 3.59 21.44
CA GLU A 149 -2.16 4.02 22.68
C GLU A 149 -3.67 4.26 22.46
N VAL A 150 -4.05 4.88 21.35
CA VAL A 150 -5.47 5.08 20.97
C VAL A 150 -6.16 3.73 20.74
N MET A 151 -5.53 2.82 20.01
CA MET A 151 -6.05 1.48 19.74
C MET A 151 -6.21 0.66 21.01
N GLN A 152 -5.25 0.76 21.92
CA GLN A 152 -5.31 0.11 23.23
C GLN A 152 -6.48 0.68 24.05
N TRP A 153 -6.61 2.01 24.12
CA TRP A 153 -7.68 2.65 24.87
C TRP A 153 -9.07 2.26 24.35
N LEU A 154 -9.28 2.26 23.03
CA LEU A 154 -10.56 1.86 22.43
C LEU A 154 -10.90 0.40 22.72
N ARG A 155 -9.89 -0.49 22.67
CA ARG A 155 -10.05 -1.90 23.04
C ARG A 155 -10.46 -2.06 24.50
N GLU A 156 -9.80 -1.37 25.42
CA GLU A 156 -10.11 -1.40 26.86
C GLU A 156 -11.50 -0.84 27.15
N ALA A 157 -11.90 0.22 26.45
CA ALA A 157 -13.23 0.81 26.49
C ALA A 157 -14.32 -0.06 25.83
N LYS A 158 -13.94 -1.17 25.18
CA LYS A 158 -14.82 -2.07 24.41
C LYS A 158 -15.59 -1.34 23.32
N ILE A 159 -14.98 -0.31 22.73
CA ILE A 159 -15.53 0.40 21.58
C ILE A 159 -15.07 -0.34 20.31
N PRO A 160 -15.99 -0.88 19.50
CA PRO A 160 -15.66 -1.46 18.20
C PRO A 160 -14.85 -0.52 17.31
N MET A 161 -13.88 -1.10 16.60
CA MET A 161 -13.02 -0.40 15.66
C MET A 161 -13.21 -0.98 14.25
N GLY A 162 -13.20 -0.10 13.25
CA GLY A 162 -13.23 -0.47 11.83
C GLY A 162 -12.24 0.35 11.02
N ILE A 163 -11.94 -0.11 9.81
CA ILE A 163 -11.15 0.62 8.81
C ILE A 163 -12.11 1.08 7.70
N VAL A 164 -11.96 2.33 7.28
CA VAL A 164 -12.61 2.89 6.09
C VAL A 164 -11.49 3.40 5.21
N SER A 165 -11.21 2.69 4.12
CA SER A 165 -10.11 3.02 3.23
C SER A 165 -10.57 2.97 1.79
N ASN A 166 -9.92 3.79 0.97
CA ASN A 166 -9.92 3.75 -0.49
C ASN A 166 -8.65 3.08 -1.04
N ALA A 167 -7.85 2.43 -0.17
CA ALA A 167 -6.60 1.79 -0.52
C ALA A 167 -6.82 0.51 -1.34
N GLN A 168 -5.77 0.10 -2.06
CA GLN A 168 -5.79 -1.04 -2.96
C GLN A 168 -5.19 -2.26 -2.25
N PHE A 169 -6.02 -3.22 -1.83
CA PHE A 169 -5.56 -4.57 -1.48
C PHE A 169 -6.69 -5.59 -1.64
#